data_AF-A0A7C4LJL6-F1
#
_entry.id   AF-A0A7C4LJL6-F1
#
_cell.length_a   1.000
_cell.length_b   1.000
_cell.length_c   1.000
_cell.angle_alpha   90.00
_cell.angle_beta   90.00
_cell.angle_gamma   90.00
#
_symmetry.space_group_name_H-M   'P 1'
#
loop_
_entity.id
_entity.type
_entity.pdbx_description
1 polymer ?
#
loop_
_entity_poly.entity_id
_entity_poly.type
_entity_poly.pdbx_seq_one_letter_code
_entity_poly.pdbx_strand_id
1 'polypeptide(L)'
;MPDIAVVQWDHGRLRVNAAFAGWLEQLHLTTWDAFAQLCGGTVYRRVGQRVTSRLVLGTGVLQRTVFLKRHGRLPWRERWKAWTRLQTPIWGARPEWDALLQFHRLGIPTLTPIACGEEAGSSFLLTEAFEPSERLDHWLANGRQSAGWTAAKRRLGRTLARMVRQMHDAGWHHQDLYLCHILRPSHPAAADQLHMIDLGRVQRHGRMGARRWIIKDLAQLNFSAQGASRADRLRFLMTYLNRPLGARDKWLVRSILRKSARIAAHTRKKGL
;
A
#
# COMPACT_ATOMS: atom_id res chain seq x y z
N MET A 1 -15.48 -0.81 -4.63
CA MET A 1 -15.04 0.58 -4.85
C MET A 1 -15.40 0.93 -6.29
N PRO A 2 -15.73 2.19 -6.61
CA PRO A 2 -16.05 2.56 -7.99
C PRO A 2 -14.82 2.39 -8.88
N ASP A 3 -15.01 1.98 -10.13
CA ASP A 3 -13.94 2.06 -11.12
C ASP A 3 -13.59 3.54 -11.36
N ILE A 4 -12.32 3.81 -11.61
CA ILE A 4 -11.80 5.17 -11.75
C ILE A 4 -11.64 5.47 -13.23
N ALA A 5 -12.45 6.41 -13.73
CA ALA A 5 -12.26 6.99 -15.05
C ALA A 5 -11.01 7.90 -15.04
N VAL A 6 -10.16 7.74 -16.06
CA VAL A 6 -8.90 8.49 -16.18
C VAL A 6 -8.92 9.34 -17.44
N VAL A 7 -8.63 10.64 -17.29
CA VAL A 7 -8.41 11.57 -18.39
C VAL A 7 -6.91 11.90 -18.51
N GLN A 8 -6.46 12.20 -19.72
CA GLN A 8 -5.08 12.57 -20.00
C GLN A 8 -5.00 14.07 -20.32
N TRP A 9 -4.07 14.76 -19.68
CA TRP A 9 -3.79 16.18 -19.88
C TRP A 9 -2.33 16.37 -20.29
N ASP A 10 -1.99 17.60 -20.68
CA ASP A 10 -0.61 18.03 -20.91
C ASP A 10 0.14 17.10 -21.88
N HIS A 11 -0.46 16.85 -23.04
CA HIS A 11 0.04 15.94 -24.09
C HIS A 11 0.36 14.52 -23.59
N GLY A 12 -0.37 14.03 -22.57
CA GLY A 12 -0.22 12.69 -22.01
C GLY A 12 0.84 12.57 -20.91
N ARG A 13 1.49 13.68 -20.54
CA ARG A 13 2.40 13.76 -19.38
C ARG A 13 1.67 13.63 -18.05
N LEU A 14 0.37 13.95 -18.04
CA LEU A 14 -0.46 13.94 -16.85
C LEU A 14 -1.68 13.02 -17.02
N ARG A 15 -1.91 12.18 -16.03
CA ARG A 15 -3.10 11.33 -15.89
C ARG A 15 -3.87 11.77 -14.66
N VAL A 16 -5.17 12.01 -14.83
CA VAL A 16 -6.03 12.56 -13.79
C VAL A 16 -7.24 11.66 -13.59
N ASN A 17 -7.58 11.39 -12.34
CA ASN A 17 -8.86 10.80 -12.00
C ASN A 17 -9.96 11.80 -12.33
N ALA A 18 -10.86 11.45 -13.26
CA ALA A 18 -11.88 12.34 -13.81
C ALA A 18 -12.75 13.01 -12.73
N ALA A 19 -12.98 12.32 -11.60
CA ALA A 19 -13.73 12.87 -10.47
C ALA A 19 -13.07 14.11 -9.82
N PHE A 20 -11.77 14.32 -10.03
CA PHE A 20 -10.99 15.44 -9.50
C PHE A 20 -10.60 16.46 -10.58
N ALA A 21 -10.97 16.27 -11.85
CA ALA A 21 -10.59 17.14 -12.96
C ALA A 21 -10.99 18.60 -12.69
N GLY A 22 -12.29 18.87 -12.45
CA GLY A 22 -12.76 20.24 -12.18
C GLY A 22 -12.13 20.87 -10.94
N TRP A 23 -11.84 20.08 -9.90
CA TRP A 23 -11.14 20.57 -8.71
C TRP A 23 -9.70 20.98 -9.02
N LEU A 24 -8.97 20.21 -9.85
CA LEU A 24 -7.61 20.56 -10.25
C LEU A 24 -7.56 21.76 -11.19
N GLU A 25 -8.54 21.92 -12.09
CA GLU A 25 -8.68 23.10 -12.95
C GLU A 25 -8.84 24.38 -12.14
N GLN A 26 -9.69 24.36 -11.11
CA GLN A 26 -9.89 25.49 -10.19
C GLN A 26 -8.61 25.88 -9.43
N LEU A 27 -7.71 24.92 -9.21
CA LEU A 27 -6.41 25.15 -8.56
C LEU A 27 -5.29 25.50 -9.56
N HIS A 28 -5.61 25.63 -10.86
CA HIS A 28 -4.64 25.79 -11.94
C HIS A 28 -3.56 24.68 -11.98
N LEU A 29 -3.92 23.47 -11.54
CA LEU A 29 -3.06 22.28 -11.54
C LEU A 29 -3.35 21.41 -12.76
N THR A 30 -3.13 21.96 -13.95
CA THR A 30 -3.47 21.31 -15.23
C THR A 30 -2.26 20.77 -16.00
N THR A 31 -1.03 21.12 -15.58
CA THR A 31 0.22 20.73 -16.25
C THR A 31 1.16 20.01 -15.30
N TRP A 32 2.10 19.22 -15.84
CA TRP A 32 3.11 18.54 -15.04
C TRP A 32 3.95 19.54 -14.21
N ASP A 33 4.34 20.65 -14.81
CA ASP A 33 5.16 21.70 -14.17
C ASP A 33 4.45 22.32 -12.96
N ALA A 34 3.13 22.54 -13.03
CA ALA A 34 2.35 23.05 -11.91
C ALA A 34 2.42 22.11 -10.69
N PHE A 35 2.31 20.79 -10.90
CA PHE A 35 2.49 19.81 -9.83
C PHE A 35 3.95 19.69 -9.38
N ALA A 36 4.92 19.84 -10.27
CA ALA A 36 6.34 19.78 -9.93
C ALA A 36 6.73 20.93 -8.98
N GLN A 37 6.20 22.13 -9.24
CA GLN A 37 6.45 23.35 -8.47
C GLN A 37 5.63 23.46 -7.18
N LEU A 38 4.60 22.62 -7.00
CA LEU A 38 3.71 22.61 -5.85
C LEU A 38 4.49 22.48 -4.52
N CYS A 39 4.69 23.60 -3.84
CA CYS A 39 5.47 23.68 -2.60
C CYS A 39 4.56 23.87 -1.39
N GLY A 40 5.12 23.70 -0.19
CA GLY A 40 4.39 23.81 1.07
C GLY A 40 4.11 22.47 1.74
N GLY A 41 3.34 22.54 2.83
CA GLY A 41 3.00 21.41 3.71
C GLY A 41 4.20 20.78 4.42
N THR A 42 3.98 19.58 4.97
CA THR A 42 4.96 18.90 5.82
C THR A 42 5.59 17.74 5.08
N VAL A 43 6.92 17.69 5.02
CA VAL A 43 7.65 16.54 4.48
C VAL A 43 7.45 15.36 5.43
N TYR A 44 6.73 14.35 4.98
CA TYR A 44 6.41 13.15 5.76
C TYR A 44 7.56 12.15 5.73
N ARG A 45 8.20 11.97 4.56
CA ARG A 45 9.29 11.00 4.37
C ARG A 45 10.20 11.39 3.20
N ARG A 46 11.52 11.23 3.38
CA ARG A 46 12.53 11.35 2.31
C ARG A 46 13.40 10.09 2.30
N VAL A 47 13.44 9.38 1.17
CA VAL A 47 14.26 8.16 0.99
C VAL A 47 14.92 8.23 -0.38
N GLY A 48 16.23 8.46 -0.42
CA GLY A 48 16.96 8.69 -1.67
C GLY A 48 16.33 9.85 -2.45
N GLN A 49 15.99 9.60 -3.73
CA GLN A 49 15.34 10.57 -4.62
C GLN A 49 13.80 10.61 -4.50
N ARG A 50 13.21 9.87 -3.55
CA ARG A 50 11.77 9.86 -3.29
C ARG A 50 11.43 10.78 -2.12
N VAL A 51 10.54 11.74 -2.35
CA VAL A 51 10.01 12.65 -1.33
C VAL A 51 8.49 12.48 -1.24
N THR A 52 7.97 12.31 -0.04
CA THR A 52 6.54 12.26 0.23
C THR A 52 6.16 13.44 1.13
N SER A 53 5.29 14.31 0.64
CA SER A 53 4.80 15.50 1.35
C SER A 53 3.30 15.40 1.58
N ARG A 54 2.84 15.82 2.77
CA ARG A 54 1.43 16.02 3.08
C ARG A 54 1.08 17.48 2.82
N LEU A 55 0.08 17.73 1.97
CA LEU A 55 -0.35 19.06 1.55
C LEU A 55 -1.84 19.22 1.83
N VAL A 56 -2.26 20.46 1.99
CA VAL A 56 -3.66 20.85 2.05
C VAL A 56 -3.89 21.76 0.85
N LEU A 57 -4.75 21.34 -0.08
CA LEU A 57 -5.00 22.04 -1.33
C LEU A 57 -6.45 22.52 -1.38
N GLY A 58 -6.65 23.69 -1.99
CA GLY A 58 -7.94 24.37 -2.07
C GLY A 58 -8.25 25.25 -0.86
N THR A 59 -9.40 25.91 -0.92
CA THR A 59 -9.87 26.88 0.07
C THR A 59 -11.31 26.56 0.50
N GLY A 60 -11.63 26.87 1.75
CA GLY A 60 -12.98 26.68 2.30
C GLY A 60 -13.47 25.23 2.24
N VAL A 61 -14.68 25.03 1.71
CA VAL A 61 -15.36 23.71 1.67
C VAL A 61 -14.71 22.73 0.68
N LEU A 62 -13.94 23.23 -0.29
CA LEU A 62 -13.25 22.42 -1.31
C LEU A 62 -11.83 22.03 -0.89
N GLN A 63 -11.45 22.33 0.36
CA GLN A 63 -10.15 22.00 0.90
C GLN A 63 -10.01 20.48 1.06
N ARG A 64 -8.94 19.92 0.50
CA ARG A 64 -8.60 18.49 0.63
C ARG A 64 -7.18 18.33 1.14
N THR A 65 -7.00 17.35 2.02
CA THR A 65 -5.67 16.89 2.40
C THR A 65 -5.21 15.83 1.40
N VAL A 66 -4.00 15.98 0.89
CA VAL A 66 -3.42 15.10 -0.12
C VAL A 66 -1.99 14.71 0.23
N PHE A 67 -1.55 13.57 -0.29
CA PHE A 67 -0.16 13.14 -0.25
C PHE A 67 0.44 13.19 -1.64
N LEU A 68 1.55 13.92 -1.77
CA LEU A 68 2.32 14.02 -2.99
C LEU A 68 3.63 13.26 -2.86
N LYS A 69 3.77 12.20 -3.64
CA LYS A 69 4.98 11.39 -3.75
C LYS A 69 5.72 11.78 -5.02
N ARG A 70 6.88 12.41 -4.89
CA ARG A 70 7.76 12.76 -6.01
C ARG A 70 8.94 11.80 -6.10
N HIS A 71 9.29 11.45 -7.32
CA HIS A 71 10.42 10.59 -7.66
C HIS A 71 11.33 11.36 -8.62
N GLY A 72 12.55 11.66 -8.18
CA GLY A 72 13.58 12.24 -9.05
C GLY A 72 14.23 11.20 -9.97
N ARG A 73 15.08 11.69 -10.88
CA ARG A 73 15.84 10.85 -11.82
C ARG A 73 16.74 9.87 -11.06
N LEU A 74 16.57 8.57 -11.32
CA LEU A 74 17.43 7.54 -10.76
C LEU A 74 18.79 7.51 -11.49
N PRO A 75 19.92 7.52 -10.74
CA PRO A 75 21.25 7.33 -11.32
C PRO A 75 21.31 6.02 -12.10
N TRP A 76 21.93 6.01 -13.29
CA TRP A 76 22.03 4.82 -14.13
C TRP A 76 22.61 3.61 -13.39
N ARG A 77 23.55 3.81 -12.45
CA ARG A 77 24.15 2.74 -11.63
C ARG A 77 23.13 1.99 -10.74
N GLU A 78 22.11 2.68 -10.25
CA GLU A 78 21.03 2.03 -9.49
C GLU A 78 20.09 1.24 -10.42
N ARG A 79 19.97 1.69 -11.68
CA ARG A 79 19.17 1.01 -12.71
C ARG A 79 19.70 -0.40 -12.96
N TRP A 80 21.01 -0.55 -13.14
CA TRP A 80 21.63 -1.85 -13.42
C TRP A 80 21.61 -2.83 -12.22
N LYS A 81 21.65 -2.32 -10.98
CA LYS A 81 21.61 -3.16 -9.77
C LYS A 81 20.28 -3.90 -9.55
N ALA A 82 19.18 -3.41 -10.12
CA ALA A 82 17.90 -4.10 -10.07
C ALA A 82 17.88 -5.33 -10.98
N TRP A 83 18.48 -5.21 -12.17
CA TRP A 83 18.62 -6.28 -13.16
C TRP A 83 19.49 -7.42 -12.64
N THR A 84 20.60 -7.11 -11.96
CA THR A 84 21.47 -8.14 -11.34
C THR A 84 20.81 -8.91 -10.19
N ARG A 85 19.65 -8.45 -9.69
CA ARG A 85 18.88 -9.12 -8.64
C ARG A 85 17.63 -9.83 -9.16
N LEU A 86 17.42 -9.88 -10.48
CA LEU A 86 16.19 -10.40 -11.10
C LEU A 86 14.92 -9.77 -10.49
N GLN A 87 15.04 -8.53 -10.01
CA GLN A 87 13.92 -7.75 -9.49
C GLN A 87 13.54 -6.75 -10.56
N THR A 88 12.26 -6.64 -10.85
CA THR A 88 11.70 -5.56 -11.66
C THR A 88 11.94 -4.24 -10.92
N PRO A 89 12.80 -3.35 -11.44
CA PRO A 89 13.01 -2.05 -10.84
C PRO A 89 11.69 -1.28 -10.78
N ILE A 90 11.41 -0.68 -9.63
CA ILE A 90 10.22 0.14 -9.43
C ILE A 90 10.58 1.55 -9.87
N TRP A 91 10.08 1.91 -11.05
CA TRP A 91 10.37 3.19 -11.69
C TRP A 91 9.26 4.18 -11.38
N GLY A 92 9.60 5.24 -10.66
CA GLY A 92 8.71 6.38 -10.53
C GLY A 92 7.36 6.07 -9.90
N ALA A 93 6.38 6.89 -10.25
CA ALA A 93 5.02 6.88 -9.70
C ALA A 93 4.05 5.93 -10.42
N ARG A 94 4.33 5.58 -11.68
CA ARG A 94 3.39 4.86 -12.55
C ARG A 94 2.99 3.46 -12.06
N PRO A 95 3.91 2.61 -11.55
CA PRO A 95 3.52 1.30 -11.01
C PRO A 95 2.54 1.43 -9.84
N GLU A 96 2.73 2.43 -8.97
CA GLU A 96 1.82 2.66 -7.84
C GLU A 96 0.46 3.17 -8.33
N TRP A 97 0.45 4.10 -9.30
CA TRP A 97 -0.79 4.57 -9.95
C TRP A 97 -1.59 3.43 -10.56
N ASP A 98 -0.95 2.60 -11.39
CA ASP A 98 -1.63 1.48 -12.05
C ASP A 98 -2.13 0.45 -11.02
N ALA A 99 -1.36 0.19 -9.95
CA ALA A 99 -1.80 -0.69 -8.87
C ALA A 99 -3.02 -0.14 -8.11
N LEU A 100 -3.07 1.17 -7.84
CA LEU A 100 -4.23 1.83 -7.23
C LEU A 100 -5.48 1.65 -8.09
N LEU A 101 -5.41 1.95 -9.39
CA LEU A 101 -6.54 1.77 -10.31
C LEU A 101 -7.04 0.32 -10.33
N GLN A 102 -6.12 -0.65 -10.37
CA GLN A 102 -6.49 -2.06 -10.38
C GLN A 102 -7.12 -2.50 -9.05
N PHE A 103 -6.65 -1.99 -7.91
CA PHE A 103 -7.27 -2.27 -6.61
C PHE A 103 -8.68 -1.70 -6.51
N HIS A 104 -8.94 -0.51 -7.05
CA HIS A 104 -10.29 0.05 -7.14
C HIS A 104 -11.22 -0.86 -7.96
N ARG A 105 -10.78 -1.31 -9.15
CA ARG A 105 -11.52 -2.26 -10.00
C ARG A 105 -11.80 -3.60 -9.32
N LEU A 106 -10.81 -4.12 -8.61
CA LEU A 106 -10.94 -5.37 -7.86
C LEU A 106 -11.76 -5.21 -6.58
N GLY A 107 -12.12 -3.98 -6.19
CA GLY A 107 -12.81 -3.68 -4.95
C GLY A 107 -11.96 -3.93 -3.70
N ILE A 108 -10.63 -3.86 -3.82
CA ILE A 108 -9.69 -3.97 -2.70
C ILE A 108 -9.47 -2.56 -2.12
N PRO A 109 -9.85 -2.30 -0.85
CA PRO A 109 -9.70 -0.99 -0.23
C PRO A 109 -8.26 -0.45 -0.25
N THR A 110 -8.09 0.75 -0.80
CA THR A 110 -6.80 1.46 -0.91
C THR A 110 -7.03 2.98 -0.98
N LEU A 111 -5.96 3.76 -1.11
CA LEU A 111 -6.03 5.20 -1.30
C LEU A 111 -6.76 5.58 -2.60
N THR A 112 -7.37 6.75 -2.63
CA THR A 112 -7.94 7.32 -3.86
C THR A 112 -6.83 8.03 -4.64
N PRO A 113 -6.43 7.55 -5.84
CA PRO A 113 -5.51 8.28 -6.68
C PRO A 113 -6.19 9.52 -7.27
N ILE A 114 -5.48 10.66 -7.28
CA ILE A 114 -5.96 11.93 -7.83
C ILE A 114 -5.28 12.21 -9.17
N ALA A 115 -3.93 12.23 -9.19
CA ALA A 115 -3.16 12.50 -10.40
C ALA A 115 -1.82 11.77 -10.40
N CYS A 116 -1.31 11.44 -11.58
CA CYS A 116 0.03 10.90 -11.80
C CYS A 116 0.67 11.59 -13.01
N GLY A 117 1.88 12.09 -12.84
CA GLY A 117 2.63 12.76 -13.90
C GLY A 117 4.02 12.16 -14.12
N GLU A 118 4.48 12.15 -15.37
CA GLU A 118 5.77 11.59 -15.77
C GLU A 118 6.47 12.52 -16.78
N GLU A 119 7.73 12.88 -16.51
CA GLU A 119 8.53 13.82 -17.32
C GLU A 119 10.01 13.41 -17.28
N ALA A 120 10.61 13.08 -18.42
CA ALA A 120 12.07 12.92 -18.61
C ALA A 120 12.84 12.15 -17.49
N GLY A 121 12.20 11.15 -16.87
CA GLY A 121 12.76 10.32 -15.80
C GLY A 121 12.44 10.77 -14.36
N SER A 122 11.67 11.85 -14.20
CA SER A 122 11.01 12.26 -12.97
C SER A 122 9.52 11.92 -13.04
N SER A 123 8.90 11.70 -11.89
CA SER A 123 7.45 11.45 -11.83
C SER A 123 6.87 11.80 -10.47
N PHE A 124 5.55 11.91 -10.42
CA PHE A 124 4.84 12.08 -9.16
C PHE A 124 3.52 11.33 -9.13
N LEU A 125 3.07 11.01 -7.91
CA LEU A 125 1.75 10.49 -7.60
C LEU A 125 1.12 11.37 -6.53
N LEU A 126 -0.09 11.86 -6.81
CA LEU A 126 -0.95 12.56 -5.87
C LEU A 126 -2.10 11.64 -5.46
N THR A 127 -2.29 11.43 -4.16
CA THR A 127 -3.41 10.66 -3.60
C THR A 127 -4.16 11.50 -2.58
N GLU A 128 -5.44 11.22 -2.40
CA GLU A 128 -6.20 11.76 -1.26
C GLU A 128 -5.64 11.19 0.05
N ALA A 129 -5.60 12.02 1.09
CA ALA A 129 -5.21 11.55 2.42
C ALA A 129 -6.32 10.72 3.03
N PHE A 130 -5.95 9.58 3.61
CA PHE A 130 -6.88 8.72 4.34
C PHE A 130 -6.85 9.08 5.83
N GLU A 131 -7.56 10.14 6.21
CA GLU A 131 -7.56 10.69 7.56
C GLU A 131 -9.00 11.02 8.01
N PRO A 132 -9.35 10.86 9.31
CA PRO A 132 -8.52 10.31 10.38
C PRO A 132 -8.39 8.78 10.29
N SER A 133 -7.16 8.28 10.39
CA SER A 133 -6.87 6.84 10.42
C SER A 133 -5.70 6.52 11.35
N GLU A 134 -5.60 5.25 11.72
CA GLU A 134 -4.52 4.70 12.53
C GLU A 134 -3.85 3.53 11.80
N ARG A 135 -2.53 3.38 11.95
CA ARG A 135 -1.83 2.19 11.43
C ARG A 135 -2.17 0.96 12.26
N LEU A 136 -2.39 -0.16 11.58
CA LEU A 136 -2.88 -1.38 12.23
C LEU A 136 -1.86 -2.01 13.20
N ASP A 137 -0.56 -1.79 12.99
CA ASP A 137 0.50 -2.20 13.92
C ASP A 137 0.44 -1.43 15.25
N HIS A 138 0.22 -0.11 15.21
CA HIS A 138 0.01 0.72 16.40
C HIS A 138 -1.26 0.31 17.15
N TRP A 139 -2.36 0.16 16.41
CA TRP A 139 -3.63 -0.29 16.98
C TRP A 139 -3.45 -1.63 17.71
N LEU A 140 -2.81 -2.60 17.05
CA LEU A 140 -2.55 -3.94 17.60
C LEU A 140 -1.66 -3.91 18.85
N ALA A 141 -0.69 -3.00 18.92
CA ALA A 141 0.19 -2.86 20.07
C ALA A 141 -0.53 -2.23 21.28
N ASN A 142 -1.39 -1.23 21.04
CA ASN A 142 -2.00 -0.42 22.10
C ASN A 142 -3.27 -1.02 22.71
N GLY A 143 -4.01 -1.84 21.96
CA GLY A 143 -5.39 -2.15 22.35
C GLY A 143 -5.62 -3.19 23.45
N ARG A 144 -4.58 -3.66 24.16
CA ARG A 144 -4.72 -4.72 25.19
C ARG A 144 -5.58 -4.32 26.41
N GLN A 145 -6.02 -3.06 26.52
CA GLN A 145 -6.65 -2.51 27.72
C GLN A 145 -8.17 -2.23 27.60
N SER A 146 -8.81 -2.43 26.44
CA SER A 146 -10.23 -2.07 26.24
C SER A 146 -11.18 -3.27 26.20
N ALA A 147 -12.40 -3.07 26.74
CA ALA A 147 -13.49 -4.03 26.61
C ALA A 147 -13.81 -4.27 25.12
N GLY A 148 -14.03 -5.53 24.72
CA GLY A 148 -14.32 -5.90 23.33
C GLY A 148 -13.10 -5.95 22.39
N TRP A 149 -11.89 -5.63 22.87
CA TRP A 149 -10.64 -5.70 22.09
C TRP A 149 -10.47 -7.02 21.34
N THR A 150 -10.66 -8.14 22.05
CA THR A 150 -10.48 -9.48 21.48
C THR A 150 -11.46 -9.75 20.33
N ALA A 151 -12.70 -9.26 20.41
CA ALA A 151 -13.68 -9.41 19.34
C ALA A 151 -13.30 -8.54 18.13
N ALA A 152 -12.93 -7.28 18.36
CA ALA A 152 -12.48 -6.37 17.30
C ALA A 152 -11.24 -6.91 16.58
N LYS A 153 -10.24 -7.38 17.33
CA LYS A 153 -9.02 -7.99 16.76
C LYS A 153 -9.33 -9.20 15.88
N ARG A 154 -10.28 -10.04 16.29
CA ARG A 154 -10.73 -11.19 15.48
C ARG A 154 -11.46 -10.74 14.22
N ARG A 155 -12.32 -9.72 14.30
CA ARG A 155 -13.01 -9.16 13.12
C ARG A 155 -12.02 -8.58 12.12
N LEU A 156 -11.12 -7.69 12.56
CA LEU A 156 -10.09 -7.11 11.70
C LEU A 156 -9.12 -8.15 11.14
N GLY A 157 -8.74 -9.16 11.93
CA GLY A 157 -7.93 -10.28 11.45
C GLY A 157 -8.62 -11.04 10.30
N ARG A 158 -9.95 -11.21 10.36
CA ARG A 158 -10.74 -11.80 9.25
C ARG A 158 -10.83 -10.86 8.06
N THR A 159 -11.08 -9.56 8.28
CA THR A 159 -11.10 -8.55 7.20
C THR A 159 -9.77 -8.55 6.45
N LEU A 160 -8.65 -8.48 7.17
CA LEU A 160 -7.32 -8.49 6.57
C LEU A 160 -7.06 -9.78 5.80
N ALA A 161 -7.41 -10.94 6.36
CA ALA A 161 -7.21 -12.22 5.69
C ALA A 161 -7.98 -12.32 4.37
N ARG A 162 -9.24 -11.84 4.34
CA ARG A 162 -10.07 -11.80 3.12
C ARG A 162 -9.50 -10.82 2.09
N MET A 163 -9.09 -9.63 2.51
CA MET A 163 -8.48 -8.63 1.64
C MET A 163 -7.20 -9.15 0.98
N VAL A 164 -6.32 -9.81 1.76
CA VAL A 164 -5.08 -10.41 1.24
C VAL A 164 -5.37 -11.61 0.35
N ARG A 165 -6.39 -12.42 0.67
CA ARG A 165 -6.84 -13.52 -0.19
C ARG A 165 -7.33 -13.00 -1.54
N GLN A 166 -8.21 -12.01 -1.55
CA GLN A 166 -8.74 -11.38 -2.75
C GLN A 166 -7.63 -10.82 -3.65
N MET A 167 -6.64 -10.15 -3.05
CA MET A 167 -5.45 -9.67 -3.76
C MET A 167 -4.66 -10.80 -4.42
N HIS A 168 -4.32 -11.85 -3.65
CA HIS A 168 -3.55 -12.99 -4.16
C HIS A 168 -4.33 -13.82 -5.19
N ASP A 169 -5.64 -14.01 -5.01
CA ASP A 169 -6.51 -14.73 -5.95
C ASP A 169 -6.62 -13.98 -7.30
N ALA A 170 -6.57 -12.64 -7.27
CA ALA A 170 -6.48 -11.81 -8.47
C ALA A 170 -5.07 -11.80 -9.12
N GLY A 171 -4.11 -12.53 -8.55
CA GLY A 171 -2.73 -12.65 -9.04
C GLY A 171 -1.80 -11.51 -8.64
N TRP A 172 -2.26 -10.59 -7.81
CA TRP A 172 -1.48 -9.45 -7.32
C TRP A 172 -0.79 -9.78 -6.00
N HIS A 173 0.45 -9.31 -5.85
CA HIS A 173 1.27 -9.54 -4.67
C HIS A 173 1.93 -8.23 -4.28
N HIS A 174 1.85 -7.86 -3.01
CA HIS A 174 2.25 -6.55 -2.50
C HIS A 174 3.76 -6.39 -2.37
N GLN A 175 4.48 -7.46 -2.04
CA GLN A 175 5.93 -7.50 -1.86
C GLN A 175 6.50 -6.67 -0.70
N ASP A 176 5.65 -5.95 0.02
CA ASP A 176 5.96 -5.11 1.18
C ASP A 176 4.83 -5.10 2.20
N LEU A 177 4.17 -6.26 2.38
CA LEU A 177 2.93 -6.38 3.13
C LEU A 177 3.19 -6.43 4.64
N TYR A 178 3.51 -5.28 5.25
CA TYR A 178 3.63 -5.13 6.70
C TYR A 178 2.37 -4.47 7.29
N LEU A 179 2.08 -4.73 8.57
CA LEU A 179 0.91 -4.13 9.24
C LEU A 179 0.92 -2.60 9.27
N CYS A 180 2.09 -1.96 9.24
CA CYS A 180 2.21 -0.50 9.14
C CYS A 180 1.69 0.07 7.81
N HIS A 181 1.54 -0.77 6.77
CA HIS A 181 0.93 -0.43 5.49
C HIS A 181 -0.56 -0.80 5.41
N ILE A 182 -1.16 -1.10 6.55
CA ILE A 182 -2.60 -1.30 6.67
C ILE A 182 -3.14 -0.18 7.56
N LEU A 183 -4.03 0.65 7.00
CA LEU A 183 -4.71 1.71 7.73
C LEU A 183 -6.09 1.25 8.18
N ARG A 184 -6.46 1.66 9.38
CA ARG A 184 -7.79 1.48 9.95
C ARG A 184 -8.44 2.86 10.11
N PRO A 185 -9.66 3.10 9.61
CA PRO A 185 -10.37 4.34 9.88
C PRO A 185 -10.59 4.52 11.38
N SER A 186 -10.42 5.75 11.88
CA SER A 186 -10.70 6.06 13.29
C SER A 186 -12.21 6.15 13.59
N HIS A 187 -13.04 6.28 12.55
CA HIS A 187 -14.50 6.43 12.69
C HIS A 187 -15.18 5.12 13.15
N PRO A 188 -16.03 5.12 14.19
CA PRO A 188 -16.67 3.92 14.72
C PRO A 188 -17.48 3.10 13.71
N ALA A 189 -18.25 3.77 12.83
CA ALA A 189 -19.06 3.09 11.81
C ALA A 189 -18.24 2.31 10.77
N ALA A 190 -16.95 2.63 10.64
CA ALA A 190 -16.02 1.97 9.71
C ALA A 190 -14.92 1.18 10.45
N ALA A 191 -15.11 0.92 11.75
CA ALA A 191 -14.10 0.35 12.64
C ALA A 191 -13.54 -1.02 12.23
N ASP A 192 -14.27 -1.77 11.41
CA ASP A 192 -13.89 -3.09 10.89
C ASP A 192 -13.34 -3.05 9.44
N GLN A 193 -13.28 -1.86 8.82
CA GLN A 193 -12.69 -1.65 7.51
C GLN A 193 -11.17 -1.48 7.61
N LEU A 194 -10.47 -1.86 6.55
CA LEU A 194 -9.02 -1.75 6.42
C LEU A 194 -8.69 -1.25 5.03
N HIS A 195 -7.66 -0.43 4.89
CA HIS A 195 -7.15 0.06 3.62
C HIS A 195 -5.68 -0.30 3.48
N MET A 196 -5.29 -0.80 2.32
CA MET A 196 -3.91 -1.12 2.00
C MET A 196 -3.23 0.09 1.36
N ILE A 197 -2.00 0.40 1.76
CA ILE A 197 -1.23 1.54 1.23
C ILE A 197 0.18 1.11 0.79
N ASP A 198 0.93 2.02 0.17
CA ASP A 198 2.29 1.79 -0.34
C ASP A 198 2.33 0.69 -1.42
N LEU A 199 1.53 0.88 -2.45
CA LEU A 199 1.36 -0.09 -3.54
C LEU A 199 2.48 -0.04 -4.58
N GLY A 200 3.53 0.78 -4.39
CA GLY A 200 4.57 0.97 -5.40
C GLY A 200 5.37 -0.30 -5.73
N ARG A 201 5.34 -1.32 -4.86
CA ARG A 201 6.00 -2.62 -5.09
C ARG A 201 5.05 -3.72 -5.54
N VAL A 202 3.75 -3.43 -5.65
CA VAL A 202 2.72 -4.40 -6.00
C VAL A 202 2.93 -4.87 -7.43
N GLN A 203 2.90 -6.18 -7.66
CA GLN A 203 3.07 -6.75 -9.00
C GLN A 203 2.18 -7.96 -9.19
N ARG A 204 1.79 -8.16 -10.45
CA ARG A 204 1.07 -9.34 -10.89
C ARG A 204 2.05 -10.46 -11.22
N HIS A 205 1.82 -11.65 -10.67
CA HIS A 205 2.62 -12.84 -10.98
C HIS A 205 1.71 -13.97 -11.43
N GLY A 206 2.10 -14.67 -12.50
CA GLY A 206 1.40 -15.86 -12.96
C GLY A 206 1.50 -17.02 -11.97
N ARG A 207 0.73 -18.09 -12.21
CA ARG A 207 0.60 -19.27 -11.32
C ARG A 207 1.95 -19.85 -10.88
N MET A 208 2.92 -19.94 -11.78
CA MET A 208 4.25 -20.49 -11.49
C MET A 208 5.06 -19.65 -10.50
N GLY A 209 4.91 -18.32 -10.51
CA GLY A 209 5.65 -17.39 -9.64
C GLY A 209 4.93 -17.04 -8.33
N ALA A 210 3.60 -17.16 -8.30
CA ALA A 210 2.75 -16.68 -7.20
C ALA A 210 3.16 -17.23 -5.82
N ARG A 211 3.46 -18.53 -5.73
CA ARG A 211 3.75 -19.21 -4.45
C ARG A 211 4.85 -18.52 -3.64
N ARG A 212 5.95 -18.12 -4.29
CA ARG A 212 7.08 -17.44 -3.64
C ARG A 212 6.65 -16.09 -3.07
N TRP A 213 5.86 -15.34 -3.83
CA TRP A 213 5.41 -14.00 -3.45
C TRP A 213 4.32 -14.03 -2.38
N ILE A 214 3.38 -14.98 -2.45
CA ILE A 214 2.40 -15.26 -1.37
C ILE A 214 3.14 -15.54 -0.06
N ILE A 215 4.15 -16.42 -0.08
CA ILE A 215 4.94 -16.72 1.12
C ILE A 215 5.68 -15.50 1.63
N LYS A 216 6.21 -14.66 0.73
CA LYS A 216 6.90 -13.42 1.11
C LYS A 216 5.93 -12.46 1.83
N ASP A 217 4.78 -12.20 1.24
CA ASP A 217 3.77 -11.27 1.77
C ASP A 217 3.21 -11.76 3.11
N LEU A 218 2.81 -13.04 3.19
CA LEU A 218 2.35 -13.63 4.44
C LEU A 218 3.43 -13.65 5.52
N ALA A 219 4.70 -13.80 5.14
CA ALA A 219 5.82 -13.74 6.09
C ALA A 219 6.12 -12.32 6.59
N GLN A 220 5.93 -11.29 5.77
CA GLN A 220 6.04 -9.87 6.16
C GLN A 220 4.91 -9.49 7.15
N LEU A 221 3.68 -9.92 6.89
CA LEU A 221 2.57 -9.77 7.83
C LEU A 221 2.85 -10.49 9.14
N ASN A 222 3.24 -11.76 9.08
CA ASN A 222 3.55 -12.55 10.26
C ASN A 222 4.72 -11.95 11.08
N PHE A 223 5.72 -11.36 10.42
CA PHE A 223 6.82 -10.67 11.08
C PHE A 223 6.37 -9.38 11.79
N SER A 224 5.58 -8.53 11.11
CA SER A 224 5.09 -7.25 11.67
C SER A 224 3.96 -7.40 12.70
N ALA A 225 3.30 -8.56 12.76
CA ALA A 225 2.19 -8.82 13.69
C ALA A 225 2.62 -9.25 15.11
N GLN A 226 3.62 -8.60 15.71
CA GLN A 226 4.21 -9.03 16.99
C GLN A 226 3.19 -9.04 18.16
N GLY A 227 2.15 -8.20 18.13
CA GLY A 227 1.04 -8.21 19.11
C GLY A 227 -0.04 -9.29 18.89
N ALA A 228 0.05 -10.10 17.83
CA ALA A 228 -0.89 -11.17 17.53
C ALA A 228 -0.45 -12.52 18.13
N SER A 229 -1.36 -13.18 18.86
CA SER A 229 -1.13 -14.50 19.43
C SER A 229 -1.01 -15.59 18.37
N ARG A 230 -0.52 -16.78 18.75
CA ARG A 230 -0.50 -17.96 17.85
C ARG A 230 -1.90 -18.29 17.33
N ALA A 231 -2.91 -18.23 18.19
CA ALA A 231 -4.31 -18.46 17.81
C ALA A 231 -4.83 -17.41 16.81
N ASP A 232 -4.46 -16.13 16.96
CA ASP A 232 -4.81 -15.09 15.99
C ASP A 232 -4.22 -15.37 14.61
N ARG A 233 -2.93 -15.74 14.58
CA ARG A 233 -2.21 -16.06 13.33
C ARG A 233 -2.79 -17.29 12.62
N LEU A 234 -3.18 -18.33 13.36
CA LEU A 234 -3.82 -19.51 12.79
C LEU A 234 -5.23 -19.19 12.26
N ARG A 235 -6.03 -18.39 12.98
CA ARG A 235 -7.35 -17.93 12.52
C ARG A 235 -7.26 -17.08 11.26
N PHE A 236 -6.27 -16.19 11.19
CA PHE A 236 -5.94 -15.46 9.98
C PHE A 236 -5.68 -16.42 8.83
N LEU A 237 -4.82 -17.42 9.03
CA LEU A 237 -4.45 -18.36 7.96
C LEU A 237 -5.64 -19.23 7.52
N MET A 238 -6.48 -19.70 8.44
CA MET A 238 -7.72 -20.43 8.10
C MET A 238 -8.67 -19.57 7.26
N THR A 239 -8.82 -18.29 7.62
CA THR A 239 -9.66 -17.35 6.87
C THR A 239 -9.06 -17.06 5.49
N TYR A 240 -7.74 -16.87 5.42
CA TYR A 240 -7.02 -16.65 4.17
C TYR A 240 -7.11 -17.85 3.22
N LEU A 241 -7.00 -19.08 3.74
CA LEU A 241 -7.15 -20.30 2.94
C LEU A 241 -8.63 -20.63 2.65
N ASN A 242 -9.56 -19.96 3.35
CA ASN A 242 -10.99 -20.23 3.34
C ASN A 242 -11.35 -21.70 3.66
N ARG A 243 -10.63 -22.30 4.62
CA ARG A 243 -10.86 -23.68 5.10
C ARG A 243 -10.09 -23.97 6.39
N PRO A 244 -10.43 -25.06 7.12
CA PRO A 244 -9.61 -25.55 8.22
C PRO A 244 -8.18 -25.91 7.78
N LEU A 245 -7.23 -25.78 8.71
CA LEU A 245 -5.86 -26.22 8.52
C LEU A 245 -5.75 -27.73 8.70
N GLY A 246 -5.03 -28.38 7.78
CA GLY A 246 -4.72 -29.81 7.84
C GLY A 246 -3.22 -30.08 7.76
N ALA A 247 -2.86 -31.37 7.73
CA ALA A 247 -1.45 -31.80 7.66
C ALA A 247 -0.69 -31.19 6.46
N ARG A 248 -1.36 -31.05 5.30
CA ARG A 248 -0.79 -30.43 4.09
C ARG A 248 -0.34 -28.98 4.27
N ASP A 249 -0.96 -28.26 5.20
CA ASP A 249 -0.66 -26.83 5.43
C ASP A 249 0.57 -26.62 6.32
N LYS A 250 1.06 -27.68 6.98
CA LYS A 250 2.29 -27.62 7.80
C LYS A 250 3.47 -27.11 6.98
N TRP A 251 3.56 -27.48 5.70
CA TRP A 251 4.60 -26.99 4.80
C TRP A 251 4.51 -25.47 4.58
N LEU A 252 3.31 -24.94 4.36
CA LEU A 252 3.08 -23.50 4.16
C LEU A 252 3.43 -22.73 5.42
N VAL A 253 2.92 -23.18 6.58
CA VAL A 253 3.22 -22.57 7.88
C VAL A 253 4.73 -22.53 8.13
N ARG A 254 5.43 -23.65 7.93
CA ARG A 254 6.89 -23.71 8.07
C ARG A 254 7.60 -22.75 7.11
N SER A 255 7.13 -22.64 5.87
CA SER A 255 7.72 -21.72 4.89
C SER A 255 7.55 -20.26 5.29
N ILE A 256 6.37 -19.88 5.78
CA ILE A 256 6.08 -18.54 6.32
C ILE A 256 7.00 -18.27 7.53
N LEU A 257 7.05 -19.17 8.50
CA LEU A 257 7.87 -18.99 9.71
C LEU A 257 9.36 -18.86 9.39
N ARG A 258 9.91 -19.74 8.52
CA ARG A 258 11.31 -19.65 8.09
C ARG A 258 11.59 -18.31 7.39
N LYS A 259 10.68 -17.84 6.54
CA LYS A 259 10.85 -16.56 5.84
C LYS A 259 10.74 -15.38 6.81
N SER A 260 9.80 -15.40 7.75
CA SER A 260 9.68 -14.37 8.81
C SER A 260 10.95 -14.31 9.66
N ALA A 261 11.53 -15.46 10.03
CA ALA A 261 12.79 -15.50 10.78
C ALA A 261 13.96 -14.88 9.98
N ARG A 262 14.04 -15.13 8.67
CA ARG A 262 15.04 -14.48 7.79
C ARG A 262 14.83 -12.97 7.71
N ILE A 263 13.58 -12.50 7.67
CA ILE A 263 13.26 -11.06 7.70
C ILE A 263 13.77 -10.47 9.02
N ALA A 264 13.44 -11.09 10.16
CA ALA A 264 13.89 -10.63 11.47
C ALA A 264 15.43 -10.57 11.60
N ALA A 265 16.14 -11.60 11.11
CA ALA A 265 17.60 -11.61 11.11
C ALA A 265 18.20 -10.49 10.25
N HIS A 266 17.59 -10.21 9.08
CA HIS A 266 18.02 -9.13 8.20
C HIS A 266 17.80 -7.75 8.81
N THR A 267 16.65 -7.53 9.45
CA THR A 267 16.31 -6.28 10.14
C THR A 267 17.31 -5.99 11.26
N ARG A 268 17.59 -6.97 12.13
CA ARG A 268 18.61 -6.83 13.19
C ARG A 268 20.01 -6.49 12.66
N LYS A 269 20.44 -7.15 11.57
CA LYS A 269 21.76 -6.88 10.96
C LYS A 269 21.90 -5.45 10.44
N LYS A 270 20.79 -4.80 10.09
CA LYS A 270 20.76 -3.44 9.51
C LYS A 270 20.51 -2.34 10.54
N GLY A 271 20.32 -2.66 11.82
CA GLY A 271 19.99 -1.67 12.85
C GLY A 271 18.67 -0.94 12.59
N LEU A 272 17.73 -1.60 11.91
CA LEU A 272 16.38 -1.09 11.62
C LEU A 272 15.37 -1.65 12.63
#